data_AF-A0A3B9CU71-F1
#
_entry.id   AF-A0A3B9CU71-F1
#
_cell.length_a   1.000
_cell.length_b   1.000
_cell.length_c   1.000
_cell.angle_alpha   90.00
_cell.angle_beta   90.00
_cell.angle_gamma   90.00
#
_symmetry.space_group_name_H-M   'P 1'
#
loop_
_entity.id
_entity.type
_entity.pdbx_description
1 polymer ?
#
loop_
_entity_poly.entity_id
_entity_poly.type
_entity_poly.pdbx_seq_one_letter_code
_entity_poly.pdbx_strand_id
1 'polypeptide(L)'
;MNKIIAFRTFLSLLLATSATLAAPPDAEFPEKHRAFFKAHCLDCHDSDTREGKVDLETLPFQITTLEQAELWQKVLNALNSGEMPPEDSEQP
;
A
#
# COMPACT_ATOMS: atom_id res chain seq x y z
N MET A 1 -44.50 -33.03 29.86
CA MET A 1 -43.74 -31.81 30.20
C MET A 1 -42.24 -31.88 29.94
N ASN A 2 -41.59 -33.07 29.87
CA ASN A 2 -40.14 -33.17 29.63
C ASN A 2 -39.68 -33.14 28.15
N LYS A 3 -40.58 -33.15 27.16
CA LYS A 3 -40.20 -33.14 25.73
C LYS A 3 -40.04 -31.73 25.13
N ILE A 4 -40.55 -30.69 25.80
CA ILE A 4 -40.50 -29.29 25.34
C ILE A 4 -39.15 -28.64 25.70
N ILE A 5 -38.46 -29.16 26.74
CA ILE A 5 -37.16 -28.65 27.19
C ILE A 5 -36.04 -29.08 26.24
N ALA A 6 -36.09 -30.31 25.71
CA ALA A 6 -35.08 -30.86 24.81
C ALA A 6 -35.06 -30.21 23.41
N PHE A 7 -36.19 -29.67 22.93
CA PHE A 7 -36.24 -28.94 21.66
C PHE A 7 -35.70 -27.51 21.78
N ARG A 8 -35.73 -26.94 23.00
CA ARG A 8 -35.24 -25.58 23.27
C ARG A 8 -33.73 -25.52 23.47
N THR A 9 -33.11 -26.60 23.92
CA THR A 9 -31.65 -26.66 24.11
C THR A 9 -30.87 -26.97 22.83
N PHE A 10 -31.50 -27.55 21.80
CA PHE A 10 -30.80 -27.85 20.54
C PHE A 10 -30.73 -26.63 19.59
N LEU A 11 -31.60 -25.63 19.76
CA LEU A 11 -31.61 -24.43 18.93
C LEU A 11 -30.62 -23.35 19.39
N SER A 12 -30.08 -23.45 20.60
CA SER A 12 -29.16 -22.44 21.17
C SER A 12 -27.69 -22.67 20.85
N LEU A 13 -27.31 -23.79 20.23
CA LEU A 13 -25.89 -24.10 19.96
C LEU A 13 -25.43 -23.76 18.53
N LEU A 14 -26.34 -23.36 17.65
CA LEU A 14 -26.06 -23.14 16.22
C LEU A 14 -25.85 -21.66 15.83
N LEU A 15 -25.90 -20.72 16.78
CA LEU A 15 -25.90 -19.28 16.49
C LEU A 15 -24.69 -18.53 17.09
N ALA A 16 -23.55 -19.21 17.25
CA ALA A 16 -22.32 -18.61 17.75
C ALA A 16 -21.16 -18.71 16.75
N THR A 17 -21.44 -18.72 15.44
CA THR A 17 -20.41 -18.37 14.45
C THR A 17 -20.22 -16.86 14.49
N SER A 18 -19.37 -16.40 15.42
CA SER A 18 -18.84 -15.05 15.39
C SER A 18 -18.12 -14.85 14.06
N ALA A 19 -18.70 -14.04 13.17
CA ALA A 19 -17.97 -13.54 12.02
C ALA A 19 -16.84 -12.65 12.57
N THR A 20 -15.63 -13.19 12.63
CA THR A 20 -14.43 -12.38 12.85
C THR A 20 -14.32 -11.43 11.67
N LEU A 21 -14.61 -10.16 11.90
CA LEU A 21 -14.36 -9.10 10.94
C LEU A 21 -12.84 -9.00 10.80
N ALA A 22 -12.29 -9.62 9.76
CA ALA A 22 -10.89 -9.44 9.43
C ALA A 22 -10.69 -7.96 9.10
N ALA A 23 -9.68 -7.33 9.72
CA ALA A 23 -9.25 -6.01 9.28
C ALA A 23 -8.93 -6.08 7.78
N PRO A 24 -9.24 -5.02 7.00
CA PRO A 24 -8.80 -4.97 5.62
C PRO A 24 -7.28 -5.19 5.59
N PRO A 25 -6.76 -5.99 4.65
CA PRO A 25 -5.32 -6.21 4.55
C PRO A 25 -4.66 -4.85 4.36
N ASP A 26 -3.75 -4.52 5.28
CA ASP A 26 -2.93 -3.33 5.15
C ASP A 26 -1.76 -3.64 4.23
N ALA A 27 -1.54 -2.81 3.22
CA ALA A 27 -0.44 -3.00 2.30
C ALA A 27 0.85 -2.53 3.00
N GLU A 28 1.60 -3.47 3.59
CA GLU A 28 2.90 -3.14 4.14
C GLU A 28 3.87 -2.81 3.00
N PHE A 29 4.50 -1.64 3.07
CA PHE A 29 5.58 -1.25 2.16
C PHE A 29 6.93 -1.68 2.76
N PRO A 30 7.59 -2.74 2.25
CA PRO A 30 8.76 -3.31 2.89
C PRO A 30 9.94 -2.34 2.96
N GLU A 31 10.72 -2.40 4.04
CA GLU A 31 11.84 -1.49 4.29
C GLU A 31 12.88 -1.50 3.15
N LYS A 32 13.10 -2.65 2.50
CA LYS A 32 14.00 -2.75 1.34
C LYS A 32 13.62 -1.80 0.19
N HIS A 33 12.32 -1.56 -0.02
CA HIS A 33 11.87 -0.63 -1.06
C HIS A 33 12.01 0.82 -0.59
N ARG A 34 11.85 1.11 0.71
CA ARG A 34 12.16 2.44 1.26
C ARG A 34 13.64 2.78 1.11
N ALA A 35 14.52 1.81 1.35
CA ALA A 35 15.96 1.95 1.16
C ALA A 35 16.29 2.26 -0.32
N PHE A 36 15.65 1.57 -1.27
CA PHE A 36 15.81 1.86 -2.70
C PHE A 36 15.46 3.31 -3.05
N PHE A 37 14.32 3.82 -2.57
CA PHE A 37 13.92 5.20 -2.84
C PHE A 37 14.94 6.20 -2.27
N LYS A 38 15.40 5.97 -1.04
CA LYS A 38 16.43 6.83 -0.42
C LYS A 38 17.73 6.84 -1.22
N ALA A 39 18.16 5.71 -1.76
CA ALA A 39 19.42 5.62 -2.48
C ALA A 39 19.35 6.15 -3.92
N HIS A 40 18.20 6.04 -4.59
CA HIS A 40 18.14 6.25 -6.04
C HIS A 40 17.06 7.24 -6.50
N CYS A 41 16.24 7.79 -5.61
CA CYS A 41 15.13 8.67 -6.00
C CYS A 41 15.10 10.00 -5.22
N LEU A 42 15.36 9.95 -3.91
CA LEU A 42 15.09 11.09 -3.03
C LEU A 42 16.17 12.18 -3.05
N ASP A 43 17.36 11.92 -3.58
CA ASP A 43 18.38 12.97 -3.73
C ASP A 43 17.95 14.10 -4.70
N CYS A 44 17.06 13.79 -5.67
CA CYS A 44 16.54 14.74 -6.65
C CYS A 44 15.04 15.04 -6.48
N HIS A 45 14.25 14.07 -6.03
CA HIS A 45 12.78 14.14 -5.99
C HIS A 45 12.21 14.15 -4.55
N ASP A 46 12.90 14.79 -3.62
CA ASP A 46 12.41 15.05 -2.25
C ASP A 46 11.59 16.35 -2.14
N SER A 47 11.14 16.67 -0.93
CA SER A 47 10.39 17.88 -0.61
C SER A 47 11.18 19.18 -0.71
N ASP A 48 12.51 19.13 -0.82
CA ASP A 48 13.35 20.33 -0.85
C ASP A 48 13.78 20.67 -2.28
N THR A 49 14.24 19.66 -3.03
CA THR A 49 14.81 19.78 -4.38
C THR A 49 13.74 19.79 -5.46
N ARG A 50 12.76 18.86 -5.39
CA ARG A 50 11.64 18.73 -6.32
C ARG A 50 12.01 18.83 -7.81
N GLU A 51 13.06 18.14 -8.24
CA GLU A 51 13.47 18.14 -9.64
C GLU A 51 12.32 17.64 -10.54
N GLY A 52 12.16 18.27 -11.70
CA GLY A 52 11.03 17.98 -12.59
C GLY A 52 9.65 18.32 -12.01
N LYS A 53 9.58 19.07 -10.89
CA LYS A 53 8.36 19.36 -10.12
C LYS A 53 7.72 18.10 -9.52
N VAL A 54 8.54 17.09 -9.21
CA VAL A 54 8.10 15.84 -8.60
C VAL A 54 8.64 15.76 -7.18
N ASP A 55 7.75 15.44 -6.24
CA ASP A 55 8.03 15.25 -4.82
C ASP A 55 7.49 13.88 -4.43
N LEU A 56 8.40 12.92 -4.21
CA LEU A 56 8.06 11.52 -3.92
C LEU A 56 7.88 11.26 -2.41
N GLU A 57 8.30 12.18 -1.54
CA GLU A 57 8.06 12.05 -0.10
C GLU A 57 6.61 12.29 0.26
N THR A 58 5.95 13.18 -0.49
CA THR A 58 4.52 13.49 -0.31
C THR A 58 3.58 12.58 -1.07
N LEU A 59 4.09 11.74 -1.99
CA LEU A 59 3.31 10.79 -2.78
C LEU A 59 3.04 9.51 -1.97
N PRO A 60 1.79 9.23 -1.54
CA PRO A 60 1.51 8.05 -0.75
C PRO A 60 1.65 6.77 -1.59
N PHE A 61 2.21 5.73 -0.97
CA PHE A 61 2.25 4.37 -1.54
C PHE A 61 0.86 3.73 -1.61
N GLN A 62 -0.05 4.14 -0.73
CA GLN A 62 -1.46 3.78 -0.86
C GLN A 62 -2.14 4.74 -1.82
N ILE A 63 -2.49 4.23 -3.00
CA ILE A 63 -3.17 4.99 -4.05
C ILE A 63 -4.66 5.05 -3.72
N THR A 64 -5.18 6.26 -3.51
CA THR A 64 -6.58 6.55 -3.20
C THR A 64 -7.21 7.55 -4.16
N THR A 65 -6.41 8.24 -4.97
CA THR A 65 -6.89 9.20 -5.98
C THR A 65 -6.32 8.93 -7.37
N LEU A 66 -6.98 9.50 -8.40
CA LEU A 66 -6.51 9.40 -9.78
C LEU A 66 -5.17 10.10 -9.97
N GLU A 67 -4.98 11.26 -9.37
CA GLU A 67 -3.77 12.06 -9.47
C GLU A 67 -2.54 11.30 -8.92
N GLN A 68 -2.72 10.58 -7.81
CA GLN A 68 -1.68 9.71 -7.26
C GLN A 68 -1.34 8.57 -8.22
N ALA A 69 -2.37 7.93 -8.81
CA ALA A 69 -2.18 6.86 -9.78
C ALA A 69 -1.43 7.34 -11.03
N GLU A 70 -1.81 8.51 -11.56
CA GLU A 70 -1.15 9.13 -12.70
C GLU A 70 0.31 9.49 -12.42
N LEU A 71 0.61 9.99 -11.22
CA LEU A 71 1.99 10.29 -10.84
C LEU A 71 2.83 9.01 -10.70
N TRP A 72 2.31 7.97 -10.06
CA TRP A 72 2.98 6.66 -9.99
C TRP A 72 3.20 6.05 -11.38
N GLN A 73 2.24 6.20 -12.30
CA GLN A 73 2.42 5.75 -13.68
C GLN A 73 3.57 6.48 -14.38
N LYS A 74 3.73 7.79 -14.15
CA LYS A 74 4.87 8.55 -14.69
C LYS A 74 6.20 8.07 -14.13
N VAL A 75 6.28 7.81 -12.83
CA VAL A 75 7.47 7.21 -12.19
C VAL A 75 7.82 5.88 -12.85
N LEU A 76 6.83 4.98 -12.99
CA LEU A 76 7.04 3.69 -13.63
C LEU A 76 7.49 3.83 -15.10
N ASN A 77 6.95 4.81 -15.84
CA ASN A 77 7.34 5.05 -17.22
C ASN A 77 8.80 5.52 -17.31
N ALA A 78 9.24 6.44 -16.45
CA ALA A 78 10.62 6.92 -16.42
C ALA A 78 11.62 5.82 -16.08
N LEU A 79 11.26 4.91 -15.15
CA LEU A 79 12.05 3.72 -14.85
C LEU A 79 12.12 2.77 -16.05
N ASN A 80 10.98 2.50 -16.70
CA ASN A 80 10.92 1.58 -17.84
C ASN A 80 11.62 2.12 -19.10
N SER A 81 11.67 3.45 -19.28
CA SER A 81 12.41 4.06 -20.38
C SER A 81 13.91 4.19 -20.10
N GLY A 82 14.35 3.96 -18.87
CA GLY A 82 15.74 4.17 -18.45
C GLY A 82 16.12 5.65 -18.32
N GLU A 83 15.13 6.56 -18.25
CA GLU A 83 15.37 7.97 -17.95
C GLU A 83 15.80 8.20 -16.50
N MET A 84 15.41 7.29 -15.60
CA MET A 84 15.69 7.37 -14.17
C MET A 84 16.31 6.07 -13.64
N PRO A 85 17.37 6.16 -12.80
CA PRO A 85 18.12 7.38 -12.49
C PRO A 85 18.92 7.92 -13.69
N PRO A 86 19.24 9.23 -13.77
CA PRO A 86 20.08 9.79 -14.83
C PRO A 86 21.48 9.17 -14.89
N GLU A 87 22.13 9.20 -16.06
CA GLU A 87 23.45 8.58 -16.29
C GLU A 87 24.55 9.07 -15.34
N ASP A 88 24.46 10.31 -14.85
CA ASP A 88 25.41 10.95 -13.94
C ASP A 88 25.06 10.78 -12.45
N SER A 89 24.04 9.98 -12.13
CA SER A 89 23.59 9.66 -10.77
C SER A 89 23.84 8.20 -10.37
N GLU A 90 23.65 7.87 -9.09
CA GLU A 90 23.86 6.52 -8.57
C GLU A 90 22.82 5.52 -9.14
N GLN A 91 23.30 4.58 -9.95
CA GLN A 91 22.49 3.52 -10.57
C GLN A 91 22.26 2.33 -9.61
N PRO A 92 21.09 1.68 -9.63
CA PRO A 92 20.81 0.45 -8.88
C PRO A 92 21.54 -0.80 -9.36
#